data_AF-A0A7W5QP30-F1
#
_entry.id   AF-A0A7W5QP30-F1
#
_cell.length_a   1.000
_cell.length_b   1.000
_cell.length_c   1.000
_cell.angle_alpha   90.00
_cell.angle_beta   90.00
_cell.angle_gamma   90.00
#
_symmetry.space_group_name_H-M   'P 1'
#
loop_
_entity.id
_entity.type
_entity.pdbx_description
1 polymer ?
#
loop_
_entity_poly.entity_id
_entity_poly.type
_entity_poly.pdbx_seq_one_letter_code
_entity_poly.pdbx_strand_id
1 'polypeptide(L)'
;MLVAINGADDSRVEAENAAKGPSYTCPGCKAPVTLAKGRVRRSYFGHRPGTACSYAALETWEHQQAKEDFANAYRARAFKCDVEIEVLSIDGDRRADVLLHAPEDAYRVAIEAQNSPLDYTALEVRTTAYLSAGVPVIWVPILIRKRLGDVQRIAGTNIYHVSHFSAPPWQLWVHDLQDGLWYYDPVVRGIWRGKLDDCMLYRNPTSWFADGDEHSAGGHWYSSERWSSLFLEGPFDLSYLRVSRVKRALRKRRTYHLPAGIGADFILADDPRDYAMPARIGRTKADGPGDFHYYRAEHRIDDQWVGASLEASVLPDTALTFG
;
A
#
# COMPACT_ATOMS: atom_id res chain seq x y z
N MET A 1 8.90 17.44 4.59
CA MET A 1 9.92 17.15 3.57
C MET A 1 11.27 16.92 4.22
N LEU A 2 12.01 16.01 3.62
CA LEU A 2 13.23 15.41 4.15
C LEU A 2 14.48 15.89 3.42
N VAL A 3 14.37 16.42 2.21
CA VAL A 3 15.52 16.86 1.41
C VAL A 3 15.40 18.32 1.02
N ALA A 4 16.42 19.12 1.34
CA ALA A 4 16.54 20.52 0.91
C ALA A 4 17.79 20.74 0.06
N ILE A 5 17.88 21.90 -0.58
CA ILE A 5 19.12 22.38 -1.21
C ILE A 5 19.89 23.22 -0.18
N ASN A 6 21.17 22.90 0.02
CA ASN A 6 22.07 23.65 0.87
C ASN A 6 22.54 24.92 0.15
N GLY A 7 22.30 26.09 0.73
CA GLY A 7 22.66 27.37 0.11
C GLY A 7 24.17 27.64 0.02
N ALA A 8 25.00 26.85 0.69
CA ALA A 8 26.47 27.03 0.64
C ALA A 8 27.11 26.40 -0.61
N ASP A 9 26.59 25.26 -1.07
CA ASP A 9 27.20 24.44 -2.13
C ASP A 9 26.20 23.91 -3.16
N ASP A 10 24.93 24.32 -3.08
CA ASP A 10 23.82 23.91 -3.93
C ASP A 10 23.54 22.39 -3.93
N SER A 11 24.09 21.66 -2.96
CA SER A 11 23.90 20.22 -2.84
C SER A 11 22.53 19.86 -2.25
N ARG A 12 21.98 18.71 -2.67
CA ARG A 12 20.82 18.10 -2.00
C ARG A 12 21.27 17.47 -0.69
N VAL A 13 20.59 17.79 0.40
CA VAL A 13 20.90 17.26 1.73
C VAL A 13 19.65 16.74 2.44
N GLU A 14 19.75 15.53 2.98
CA GLU A 14 18.74 14.95 3.86
C GLU A 14 18.77 15.61 5.23
N ALA A 15 17.59 15.85 5.82
CA ALA A 15 17.43 16.57 7.08
C ALA A 15 18.17 15.90 8.24
N GLU A 16 18.27 14.57 8.21
CA GLU A 16 19.04 13.78 9.17
C GLU A 16 20.53 14.17 9.16
N ASN A 17 21.10 14.42 7.98
CA ASN A 17 22.51 14.76 7.79
C ASN A 17 22.77 16.28 7.81
N ALA A 18 21.74 17.10 7.71
CA ALA A 18 21.85 18.55 7.70
C ALA A 18 22.33 19.13 9.05
N ALA A 19 23.12 20.21 8.98
CA ALA A 19 23.59 20.97 10.13
C ALA A 19 22.70 22.19 10.41
N LYS A 20 22.65 22.66 11.67
CA LYS A 20 22.06 23.96 11.99
C LYS A 20 23.02 25.09 11.59
N GLY A 21 22.49 26.21 11.13
CA GLY A 21 23.29 27.39 10.75
C GLY A 21 23.20 27.74 9.26
N PRO A 22 23.47 26.80 8.32
CA PRO A 22 23.33 27.05 6.89
C PRO A 22 21.92 27.47 6.47
N SER A 23 21.84 28.16 5.34
CA SER A 23 20.59 28.42 4.64
C SER A 23 20.18 27.19 3.84
N TYR A 24 18.88 26.91 3.80
CA TYR A 24 18.31 25.82 3.02
C TYR A 24 17.12 26.31 2.19
N THR A 25 16.95 25.76 1.00
CA THR A 25 15.81 26.06 0.12
C THR A 25 15.08 24.80 -0.30
N CYS A 26 13.78 24.92 -0.55
CA CYS A 26 12.97 23.84 -1.10
C CYS A 26 13.43 23.51 -2.53
N PRO A 27 13.70 22.25 -2.90
CA PRO A 27 14.08 21.91 -4.27
C PRO A 27 13.00 22.26 -5.30
N GLY A 28 11.72 22.21 -4.91
CA GLY A 28 10.60 22.57 -5.78
C GLY A 28 10.38 24.06 -5.92
N CYS A 29 9.79 24.70 -4.90
CA CYS A 29 9.41 26.12 -4.98
C CYS A 29 10.57 27.11 -4.77
N LYS A 30 11.77 26.62 -4.45
CA LYS A 30 12.97 27.41 -4.14
C LYS A 30 12.85 28.35 -2.94
N ALA A 31 11.73 28.34 -2.23
CA ALA A 31 11.53 29.15 -1.03
C ALA A 31 12.44 28.68 0.12
N PRO A 32 12.85 29.59 1.03
CA PRO A 32 13.63 29.22 2.20
C PRO A 32 12.88 28.25 3.12
N VAL A 33 13.60 27.25 3.63
CA VAL A 33 13.11 26.28 4.62
C VAL A 33 13.99 26.27 5.86
N THR A 34 13.39 25.91 7.00
CA THR A 34 14.09 25.81 8.29
C THR A 34 14.29 24.36 8.65
N LEU A 35 15.53 23.99 9.02
CA LEU A 35 15.82 22.69 9.60
C LEU A 35 15.28 22.61 11.03
N ALA A 36 14.26 21.78 11.23
CA ALA A 36 13.81 21.36 12.54
C ALA A 36 14.58 20.09 12.91
N LYS A 37 15.54 20.20 13.83
CA LYS A 37 16.39 19.09 14.29
C LYS A 37 16.58 19.13 15.80
N GLY A 38 16.32 18.02 16.47
CA GLY A 38 16.41 17.87 17.93
C GLY A 38 16.69 16.43 18.35
N ARG A 39 16.89 16.20 19.64
CA ARG A 39 17.20 14.86 20.19
C ARG A 39 16.01 13.90 20.19
N VAL A 40 14.79 14.43 20.24
CA VAL A 40 13.54 13.66 20.40
C VAL A 40 12.74 13.62 19.09
N ARG A 41 12.71 14.75 18.36
CA ARG A 41 11.99 14.84 17.11
C ARG A 41 12.92 14.57 15.95
N ARG A 42 12.46 13.69 15.06
CA ARG A 42 13.06 13.46 13.75
C ARG A 42 13.35 14.78 13.03
N SER A 43 14.45 14.80 12.30
CA SER A 43 14.87 15.96 11.53
C SER A 43 14.00 16.13 10.27
N TYR A 44 13.52 17.32 10.00
CA TYR A 44 12.80 17.64 8.76
C TYR A 44 13.02 19.11 8.37
N PHE A 45 12.76 19.43 7.11
CA PHE A 45 12.72 20.81 6.63
C PHE A 45 11.27 21.31 6.58
N GLY A 46 11.03 22.43 7.27
CA GLY A 46 9.73 23.11 7.31
C GLY A 46 9.76 24.42 6.53
N HIS A 47 8.75 24.64 5.70
CA HIS A 47 8.50 25.97 5.14
C HIS A 47 8.07 26.94 6.25
N ARG A 48 8.35 28.24 6.04
CA ARG A 48 7.84 29.28 6.93
C ARG A 48 6.31 29.41 6.77
N PRO A 49 5.57 29.74 7.85
CA PRO A 49 4.13 29.99 7.76
C PRO A 49 3.79 30.95 6.63
N GLY A 50 2.73 30.65 5.87
CA GLY A 50 2.29 31.46 4.72
C GLY A 50 2.93 31.10 3.37
N THR A 51 3.92 30.18 3.33
CA THR A 51 4.48 29.72 2.06
C THR A 51 3.54 28.72 1.39
N ALA A 52 3.05 29.04 0.20
CA ALA A 52 2.33 28.07 -0.65
C ALA A 52 3.36 27.23 -1.43
N CYS A 53 3.36 25.92 -1.22
CA CYS A 53 4.30 25.01 -1.86
C CYS A 53 3.64 23.67 -2.16
N SER A 54 3.34 23.39 -3.43
CA SER A 54 2.80 22.09 -3.84
C SER A 54 3.81 20.94 -3.67
N TYR A 55 5.11 21.25 -3.68
CA TYR A 55 6.19 20.25 -3.57
C TYR A 55 6.21 19.51 -2.22
N ALA A 56 5.87 20.21 -1.13
CA ALA A 56 5.88 19.67 0.23
C ALA A 56 4.50 19.76 0.91
N ALA A 57 3.47 20.24 0.20
CA ALA A 57 2.13 20.34 0.75
C ALA A 57 1.59 18.96 1.13
N LEU A 58 0.83 18.92 2.24
CA LEU A 58 0.03 17.77 2.68
C LEU A 58 0.83 16.54 3.13
N GLU A 59 2.15 16.66 3.30
CA GLU A 59 2.98 15.56 3.78
C GLU A 59 2.77 15.32 5.29
N THR A 60 2.25 14.14 5.65
CA THR A 60 2.03 13.78 7.07
C THR A 60 3.30 13.24 7.71
N TRP A 61 3.27 13.05 9.04
CA TRP A 61 4.39 12.45 9.77
C TRP A 61 4.60 10.98 9.36
N GLU A 62 3.51 10.23 9.21
CA GLU A 62 3.53 8.83 8.78
C GLU A 62 4.11 8.70 7.37
N HIS A 63 3.81 9.65 6.49
CA HIS A 63 4.34 9.66 5.12
C HIS A 63 5.85 9.87 5.09
N GLN A 64 6.34 10.83 5.87
CA GLN A 64 7.78 11.02 6.06
C GLN A 64 8.40 9.76 6.68
N GLN A 65 7.74 9.14 7.68
CA GLN A 65 8.22 7.92 8.35
C GLN A 65 8.43 6.78 7.39
N ALA A 66 7.45 6.50 6.53
CA ALA A 66 7.57 5.47 5.51
C ALA A 66 8.84 5.67 4.64
N LYS A 67 9.09 6.90 4.17
CA LYS A 67 10.23 7.19 3.28
C LYS A 67 11.58 6.89 3.93
N GLU A 68 11.76 7.35 5.16
CA GLU A 68 12.99 7.08 5.91
C GLU A 68 13.14 5.60 6.20
N ASP A 69 12.06 4.92 6.61
CA ASP A 69 12.13 3.53 7.02
C ASP A 69 12.45 2.62 5.84
N PHE A 70 11.84 2.87 4.68
CA PHE A 70 12.24 2.18 3.44
C PHE A 70 13.69 2.49 3.08
N ALA A 71 14.08 3.77 3.00
CA ALA A 71 15.43 4.13 2.60
C ALA A 71 16.48 3.50 3.54
N ASN A 72 16.27 3.59 4.85
CA ASN A 72 17.16 3.05 5.87
C ASN A 72 17.21 1.51 5.81
N ALA A 73 16.09 0.82 5.64
CA ALA A 73 16.07 -0.64 5.52
C ALA A 73 16.86 -1.14 4.30
N TYR A 74 16.80 -0.45 3.16
CA TYR A 74 17.61 -0.79 1.98
C TYR A 74 19.08 -0.38 2.14
N ARG A 75 19.37 0.81 2.69
CA ARG A 75 20.74 1.29 2.97
C ARG A 75 21.48 0.38 3.96
N ALA A 76 20.79 -0.13 4.97
CA ALA A 76 21.34 -1.11 5.92
C ALA A 76 21.80 -2.42 5.25
N ARG A 77 21.30 -2.70 4.05
CA ARG A 77 21.68 -3.84 3.21
C ARG A 77 22.61 -3.43 2.06
N ALA A 78 23.29 -2.29 2.20
CA ALA A 78 24.25 -1.73 1.25
C ALA A 78 23.67 -1.35 -0.14
N PHE A 79 22.35 -1.19 -0.26
CA PHE A 79 21.76 -0.61 -1.47
C PHE A 79 21.89 0.92 -1.46
N LYS A 80 22.11 1.50 -2.63
CA LYS A 80 21.97 2.94 -2.81
C LYS A 80 20.48 3.29 -2.88
N CYS A 81 20.06 4.20 -2.02
CA CYS A 81 18.71 4.76 -2.00
C CYS A 81 18.78 6.27 -1.86
N ASP A 82 18.01 6.97 -2.69
CA ASP A 82 17.76 8.40 -2.56
C ASP A 82 16.34 8.62 -2.02
N VAL A 83 16.17 9.69 -1.23
CA VAL A 83 14.87 10.12 -0.70
C VAL A 83 14.47 11.40 -1.42
N GLU A 84 13.19 11.53 -1.77
CA GLU A 84 12.62 12.76 -2.34
C GLU A 84 13.40 13.30 -3.55
N ILE A 85 13.71 12.43 -4.52
CA ILE A 85 14.54 12.74 -5.68
C ILE A 85 13.71 12.88 -6.96
N GLU A 86 14.11 13.80 -7.83
CA GLU A 86 13.48 13.96 -9.14
C GLU A 86 13.89 12.85 -10.09
N VAL A 87 12.89 12.28 -10.76
CA VAL A 87 13.00 11.31 -11.83
C VAL A 87 12.53 12.02 -13.09
N LEU A 88 13.47 12.24 -14.01
CA LEU A 88 13.21 12.88 -15.30
C LEU A 88 12.19 12.05 -16.07
N SER A 89 11.02 12.61 -16.32
CA SER A 89 9.96 12.02 -17.14
C SER A 89 9.53 13.00 -18.23
N ILE A 90 8.99 12.46 -19.32
CA ILE A 90 8.57 13.22 -20.50
C ILE A 90 7.52 14.30 -20.15
N ASP A 91 6.70 14.07 -19.12
CA ASP A 91 5.60 14.95 -18.71
C ASP A 91 5.93 15.84 -17.48
N GLY A 92 7.23 16.04 -17.21
CA GLY A 92 7.74 16.85 -16.10
C GLY A 92 8.28 16.05 -14.93
N ASP A 93 9.18 16.67 -14.17
CA ASP A 93 9.95 16.03 -13.10
C ASP A 93 9.04 15.41 -12.04
N ARG A 94 9.17 14.10 -11.82
CA ARG A 94 8.46 13.38 -10.76
C ARG A 94 9.37 13.22 -9.56
N ARG A 95 8.93 13.69 -8.40
CA ARG A 95 9.64 13.47 -7.15
C ARG A 95 9.27 12.10 -6.60
N ALA A 96 10.17 11.13 -6.77
CA ALA A 96 10.08 9.85 -6.10
C ALA A 96 10.29 10.04 -4.60
N ASP A 97 9.36 9.50 -3.81
CA ASP A 97 9.44 9.46 -2.36
C ASP A 97 10.70 8.74 -1.89
N VAL A 98 10.95 7.54 -2.43
CA VAL A 98 12.22 6.81 -2.33
C VAL A 98 12.57 6.24 -3.71
N LEU A 99 13.82 6.39 -4.12
CA LEU A 99 14.37 5.79 -5.33
C LEU A 99 15.45 4.78 -4.94
N LEU A 100 15.11 3.50 -5.09
CA LEU A 100 16.05 2.40 -4.95
C LEU A 100 16.85 2.25 -6.24
N HIS A 101 18.16 2.15 -6.12
CA HIS A 101 19.04 1.75 -7.22
C HIS A 101 19.37 0.28 -7.04
N ALA A 102 19.09 -0.52 -8.08
CA ALA A 102 19.50 -1.91 -8.10
C ALA A 102 21.03 -2.03 -8.07
N PRO A 103 21.57 -3.18 -7.66
CA PRO A 103 23.01 -3.43 -7.72
C PRO A 103 23.53 -3.19 -9.14
N GLU A 104 24.76 -2.66 -9.22
CA GLU A 104 25.45 -2.38 -10.49
C GLU A 104 24.68 -1.42 -11.42
N ASP A 105 23.80 -0.56 -10.84
CA ASP A 105 22.97 0.41 -11.55
C ASP A 105 22.08 -0.22 -12.66
N ALA A 106 21.78 -1.53 -12.56
CA ALA A 106 21.08 -2.27 -13.61
C ALA A 106 19.64 -1.77 -13.85
N TYR A 107 19.00 -1.22 -12.82
CA TYR A 107 17.69 -0.56 -12.90
C TYR A 107 17.44 0.31 -11.66
N ARG A 108 16.41 1.14 -11.70
CA ARG A 108 15.94 1.93 -10.56
C ARG A 108 14.46 1.63 -10.30
N VAL A 109 14.02 1.67 -9.06
CA VAL A 109 12.60 1.50 -8.68
C VAL A 109 12.19 2.60 -7.74
N ALA A 110 11.06 3.25 -8.04
CA ALA A 110 10.43 4.20 -7.16
C ALA A 110 9.52 3.47 -6.17
N ILE A 111 9.57 3.87 -4.90
CA ILE A 111 8.61 3.48 -3.87
C ILE A 111 7.84 4.75 -3.50
N GLU A 112 6.53 4.74 -3.72
CA GLU A 112 5.62 5.85 -3.48
C GLU A 112 4.76 5.53 -2.26
N ALA A 113 5.01 6.21 -1.15
CA ALA A 113 4.15 6.08 0.02
C ALA A 113 2.90 6.93 -0.19
N GLN A 114 1.72 6.36 -0.01
CA GLN A 114 0.46 7.01 -0.38
C GLN A 114 -0.53 7.00 0.80
N ASN A 115 -0.92 8.19 1.25
CA ASN A 115 -1.87 8.38 2.35
C ASN A 115 -3.14 9.12 1.91
N SER A 116 -2.99 10.11 1.03
CA SER A 116 -4.10 10.90 0.51
C SER A 116 -4.81 10.19 -0.66
N PRO A 117 -6.10 10.44 -0.87
CA PRO A 117 -6.78 9.93 -2.07
C PRO A 117 -6.16 10.49 -3.34
N LEU A 118 -6.00 9.63 -4.34
CA LEU A 118 -5.77 10.01 -5.74
C LEU A 118 -6.98 9.55 -6.55
N ASP A 119 -7.31 10.26 -7.61
CA ASP A 119 -8.22 9.72 -8.61
C ASP A 119 -7.48 8.75 -9.55
N TYR A 120 -8.25 8.01 -10.34
CA TYR A 120 -7.69 7.02 -11.27
C TYR A 120 -6.80 7.66 -12.35
N THR A 121 -7.18 8.83 -12.86
CA THR A 121 -6.41 9.55 -13.88
C THR A 121 -5.03 9.96 -13.35
N ALA A 122 -4.97 10.47 -12.12
CA ALA A 122 -3.73 10.86 -11.46
C ALA A 122 -2.81 9.64 -11.23
N LEU A 123 -3.36 8.50 -10.82
CA LEU A 123 -2.60 7.25 -10.70
C LEU A 123 -2.06 6.76 -12.03
N GLU A 124 -2.89 6.78 -13.08
CA GLU A 124 -2.52 6.35 -14.42
C GLU A 124 -1.42 7.24 -15.00
N VAL A 125 -1.58 8.57 -14.94
CA VAL A 125 -0.58 9.54 -15.40
C VAL A 125 0.72 9.40 -14.62
N ARG A 126 0.66 9.34 -13.27
CA ARG A 126 1.87 9.19 -12.44
C ARG A 126 2.60 7.88 -12.73
N THR A 127 1.87 6.77 -12.81
CA THR A 127 2.47 5.46 -13.07
C THR A 127 3.06 5.40 -14.48
N THR A 128 2.36 5.93 -15.49
CA THR A 128 2.87 5.98 -16.87
C THR A 128 4.11 6.86 -16.97
N ALA A 129 4.15 8.01 -16.29
CA ALA A 129 5.32 8.88 -16.25
C ALA A 129 6.57 8.16 -15.70
N TYR A 130 6.40 7.36 -14.64
CA TYR A 130 7.47 6.52 -14.07
C TYR A 130 7.94 5.45 -15.06
N LEU A 131 7.01 4.72 -15.67
CA LEU A 131 7.33 3.67 -16.64
C LEU A 131 8.05 4.22 -17.87
N SER A 132 7.62 5.38 -18.39
CA SER A 132 8.28 6.07 -19.51
C SER A 132 9.69 6.55 -19.18
N ALA A 133 9.98 6.83 -17.90
CA ALA A 133 11.32 7.15 -17.41
C ALA A 133 12.21 5.91 -17.19
N GLY A 134 11.70 4.71 -17.45
CA GLY A 134 12.39 3.44 -17.16
C GLY A 134 12.54 3.17 -15.66
N VAL A 135 11.71 3.80 -14.82
CA VAL A 135 11.71 3.66 -13.36
C VAL A 135 10.37 3.07 -12.93
N PRO A 136 10.24 1.75 -12.80
CA PRO A 136 9.00 1.15 -12.33
C PRO A 136 8.67 1.62 -10.90
N VAL A 137 7.39 1.74 -10.59
CA VAL A 137 6.90 2.25 -9.30
C VAL A 137 6.14 1.19 -8.51
N ILE A 138 6.38 1.16 -7.19
CA ILE A 138 5.61 0.41 -6.21
C ILE A 138 4.85 1.42 -5.35
N TRP A 139 3.53 1.30 -5.31
CA TRP A 139 2.64 2.12 -4.48
C TRP A 139 2.39 1.43 -3.16
N VAL A 140 2.64 2.16 -2.06
CA VAL A 140 2.57 1.66 -0.70
C VAL A 140 1.59 2.49 0.11
N PRO A 141 0.34 2.03 0.29
CA PRO A 141 -0.57 2.67 1.21
C PRO A 141 -0.02 2.74 2.64
N ILE A 142 -0.35 3.80 3.38
CA ILE A 142 -0.15 3.84 4.84
C ILE A 142 -1.33 3.13 5.53
N LEU A 143 -1.03 2.17 6.41
CA LEU A 143 -2.03 1.50 7.23
C LEU A 143 -2.52 2.43 8.33
N ILE A 144 -3.72 2.97 8.14
CA ILE A 144 -4.40 3.75 9.16
C ILE A 144 -5.25 2.79 9.99
N ARG A 145 -4.69 2.21 11.05
CA ARG A 145 -5.34 1.17 11.89
C ARG A 145 -6.75 1.54 12.35
N LYS A 146 -7.01 2.82 12.68
CA LYS A 146 -8.35 3.32 13.06
C LYS A 146 -9.42 3.26 11.96
N ARG A 147 -9.02 3.02 10.71
CA ARG A 147 -9.93 2.80 9.56
C ARG A 147 -10.22 1.32 9.35
N LEU A 148 -9.55 0.43 10.08
CA LEU A 148 -9.92 -0.97 10.14
C LEU A 148 -11.14 -1.09 11.04
N GLY A 149 -12.14 -1.84 10.59
CA GLY A 149 -13.29 -2.21 11.41
C GLY A 149 -12.95 -3.38 12.32
N ASP A 150 -13.86 -4.34 12.41
CA ASP A 150 -13.62 -5.56 13.18
C ASP A 150 -12.48 -6.38 12.55
N VAL A 151 -11.36 -6.45 13.27
CA VAL A 151 -10.20 -7.25 12.89
C VAL A 151 -10.33 -8.62 13.54
N GLN A 152 -10.23 -9.65 12.72
CA GLN A 152 -10.17 -11.03 13.16
C GLN A 152 -8.88 -11.67 12.67
N ARG A 153 -8.30 -12.57 13.44
CA ARG A 153 -7.17 -13.39 13.03
C ARG A 153 -7.67 -14.74 12.55
N ILE A 154 -7.11 -15.25 11.45
CA ILE A 154 -7.31 -16.64 11.04
C ILE A 154 -6.46 -17.52 11.97
N ALA A 155 -7.11 -18.35 12.75
CA ALA A 155 -6.47 -19.20 13.75
C ALA A 155 -5.34 -20.04 13.13
N GLY A 156 -4.22 -20.14 13.84
CA GLY A 156 -3.04 -20.87 13.36
C GLY A 156 -2.21 -20.18 12.27
N THR A 157 -2.55 -18.95 11.88
CA THR A 157 -1.79 -18.19 10.85
C THR A 157 -1.36 -16.81 11.38
N ASN A 158 -0.58 -16.08 10.59
CA ASN A 158 -0.29 -14.64 10.77
C ASN A 158 -1.16 -13.76 9.84
N ILE A 159 -2.33 -14.28 9.41
CA ILE A 159 -3.25 -13.58 8.53
C ILE A 159 -4.42 -13.05 9.34
N TYR A 160 -4.70 -11.77 9.13
CA TYR A 160 -5.82 -11.04 9.69
C TYR A 160 -6.84 -10.77 8.59
N HIS A 161 -8.11 -10.75 8.95
CA HIS A 161 -9.25 -10.57 8.08
C HIS A 161 -10.12 -9.43 8.61
N VAL A 162 -10.45 -8.48 7.72
CA VAL A 162 -11.41 -7.40 7.95
C VAL A 162 -12.51 -7.52 6.91
N SER A 163 -13.68 -8.01 7.32
CA SER A 163 -14.76 -8.39 6.41
C SER A 163 -15.43 -7.22 5.69
N HIS A 164 -15.59 -6.07 6.37
CA HIS A 164 -16.28 -4.89 5.86
C HIS A 164 -15.32 -3.73 5.62
N PHE A 165 -14.19 -3.98 4.95
CA PHE A 165 -13.20 -2.95 4.67
C PHE A 165 -13.67 -2.05 3.51
N SER A 166 -13.72 -0.74 3.75
CA SER A 166 -14.06 0.25 2.74
C SER A 166 -12.81 0.69 1.98
N ALA A 167 -12.35 -0.14 1.04
CA ALA A 167 -11.19 0.17 0.22
C ALA A 167 -11.43 1.45 -0.60
N PRO A 168 -10.61 2.51 -0.44
CA PRO A 168 -10.70 3.69 -1.29
C PRO A 168 -10.46 3.30 -2.76
N PRO A 169 -11.11 3.99 -3.74
CA PRO A 169 -10.95 3.73 -5.17
C PRO A 169 -9.49 3.52 -5.61
N TRP A 170 -8.58 4.39 -5.20
CA TRP A 170 -7.17 4.30 -5.56
C TRP A 170 -6.47 3.03 -5.03
N GLN A 171 -6.90 2.47 -3.89
CA GLN A 171 -6.38 1.19 -3.39
C GLN A 171 -6.85 0.02 -4.24
N LEU A 172 -8.08 0.06 -4.79
CA LEU A 172 -8.53 -0.95 -5.76
C LEU A 172 -7.69 -0.91 -7.03
N TRP A 173 -7.36 0.29 -7.51
CA TRP A 173 -6.49 0.47 -8.68
C TRP A 173 -5.08 -0.07 -8.43
N VAL A 174 -4.47 0.26 -7.28
CA VAL A 174 -3.14 -0.24 -6.90
C VAL A 174 -3.18 -1.76 -6.71
N HIS A 175 -4.21 -2.28 -6.04
CA HIS A 175 -4.41 -3.72 -5.86
C HIS A 175 -4.41 -4.44 -7.20
N ASP A 176 -5.17 -3.94 -8.16
CA ASP A 176 -5.19 -4.53 -9.49
C ASP A 176 -3.84 -4.41 -10.20
N LEU A 177 -3.14 -3.28 -10.07
CA LEU A 177 -1.80 -3.08 -10.67
C LEU A 177 -0.78 -4.09 -10.13
N GLN A 178 -0.72 -4.27 -8.81
CA GLN A 178 0.28 -5.03 -8.05
C GLN A 178 -0.18 -6.45 -7.67
N ASP A 179 -1.38 -6.86 -8.09
CA ASP A 179 -2.02 -8.11 -7.65
C ASP A 179 -2.10 -8.27 -6.11
N GLY A 180 -2.22 -7.15 -5.42
CA GLY A 180 -2.14 -7.09 -3.96
C GLY A 180 -1.78 -5.69 -3.49
N LEU A 181 -1.70 -5.52 -2.18
CA LEU A 181 -1.30 -4.26 -1.54
C LEU A 181 -0.14 -4.50 -0.59
N TRP A 182 0.68 -3.48 -0.42
CA TRP A 182 1.73 -3.46 0.59
C TRP A 182 1.47 -2.27 1.49
N TYR A 183 1.02 -2.51 2.71
CA TYR A 183 0.72 -1.43 3.64
C TYR A 183 1.91 -1.16 4.57
N TYR A 184 2.43 0.06 4.56
CA TYR A 184 3.36 0.49 5.59
C TYR A 184 2.58 0.84 6.86
N ASP A 185 2.96 0.24 7.99
CA ASP A 185 2.31 0.48 9.27
C ASP A 185 3.23 1.31 10.19
N PRO A 186 2.89 2.59 10.46
CA PRO A 186 3.72 3.50 11.23
C PRO A 186 3.88 3.11 12.71
N VAL A 187 2.99 2.25 13.23
CA VAL A 187 3.05 1.80 14.63
C VAL A 187 4.17 0.77 14.80
N VAL A 188 4.17 -0.28 13.97
CA VAL A 188 5.19 -1.34 14.01
C VAL A 188 6.45 -0.99 13.22
N ARG A 189 6.41 0.06 12.38
CA ARG A 189 7.46 0.44 11.43
C ARG A 189 7.84 -0.72 10.50
N GLY A 190 6.83 -1.42 10.04
CA GLY A 190 6.93 -2.62 9.21
C GLY A 190 5.93 -2.60 8.06
N ILE A 191 5.86 -3.70 7.33
CA ILE A 191 5.00 -3.83 6.14
C ILE A 191 4.00 -4.98 6.31
N TRP A 192 2.78 -4.77 5.86
CA TRP A 192 1.78 -5.82 5.71
C TRP A 192 1.58 -6.17 4.25
N ARG A 193 1.49 -7.45 3.94
CA ARG A 193 0.98 -7.91 2.64
C ARG A 193 -0.53 -7.95 2.71
N GLY A 194 -1.19 -7.21 1.83
CA GLY A 194 -2.65 -7.10 1.75
C GLY A 194 -3.21 -7.79 0.51
N LYS A 195 -4.36 -8.46 0.65
CA LYS A 195 -5.18 -8.94 -0.47
C LYS A 195 -6.62 -8.49 -0.27
N LEU A 196 -7.22 -7.94 -1.32
CA LEU A 196 -8.64 -7.62 -1.34
C LEU A 196 -9.39 -8.75 -2.05
N ASP A 197 -10.54 -9.10 -1.50
CA ASP A 197 -11.49 -10.06 -2.05
C ASP A 197 -12.92 -9.53 -1.89
N ASP A 198 -13.89 -10.21 -2.49
CA ASP A 198 -15.30 -9.85 -2.40
C ASP A 198 -15.80 -9.85 -0.95
N CYS A 199 -16.56 -8.82 -0.56
CA CYS A 199 -17.34 -8.86 0.67
C CYS A 199 -18.73 -9.41 0.35
N MET A 200 -18.97 -10.66 0.69
CA MET A 200 -20.24 -11.33 0.41
C MET A 200 -21.26 -11.03 1.51
N LEU A 201 -22.44 -10.56 1.12
CA LEU A 201 -23.54 -10.22 2.02
C LEU A 201 -24.74 -11.13 1.74
N TYR A 202 -25.47 -11.52 2.78
CA TYR A 202 -26.69 -12.28 2.63
C TYR A 202 -27.92 -11.37 2.70
N ARG A 203 -28.77 -11.42 1.67
CA ARG A 203 -30.06 -10.74 1.68
C ARG A 203 -31.11 -11.65 2.29
N ASN A 204 -31.59 -11.33 3.49
CA ASN A 204 -32.65 -12.10 4.13
C ASN A 204 -33.90 -12.17 3.24
N PRO A 205 -34.58 -13.32 3.20
CA PRO A 205 -35.84 -13.45 2.46
C PRO A 205 -36.94 -12.60 3.13
N THR A 206 -37.76 -11.98 2.30
CA THR A 206 -38.96 -11.23 2.70
C THR A 206 -40.12 -11.69 1.84
N SER A 207 -41.29 -11.92 2.44
CA SER A 207 -42.54 -12.13 1.71
C SER A 207 -43.57 -11.07 2.08
N TRP A 208 -44.43 -10.72 1.12
CA TRP A 208 -45.54 -9.80 1.30
C TRP A 208 -46.70 -10.19 0.38
N PHE A 209 -47.92 -9.85 0.79
CA PHE A 209 -49.11 -10.07 -0.02
C PHE A 209 -49.45 -8.81 -0.82
N ALA A 210 -49.68 -8.96 -2.11
CA ALA A 210 -50.18 -7.91 -2.99
C ALA A 210 -51.15 -8.52 -4.01
N ASP A 211 -52.26 -7.84 -4.29
CA ASP A 211 -53.28 -8.28 -5.27
C ASP A 211 -53.84 -9.70 -5.07
N GLY A 212 -53.81 -10.21 -3.83
CA GLY A 212 -54.27 -11.57 -3.49
C GLY A 212 -53.20 -12.65 -3.69
N ASP A 213 -52.04 -12.30 -4.22
CA ASP A 213 -50.90 -13.19 -4.42
C ASP A 213 -49.80 -12.96 -3.38
N GLU A 214 -49.07 -14.02 -3.05
CA GLU A 214 -47.87 -13.95 -2.21
C GLU A 214 -46.65 -13.67 -3.10
N HIS A 215 -45.93 -12.60 -2.78
CA HIS A 215 -44.65 -12.26 -3.40
C HIS A 215 -43.51 -12.54 -2.42
N SER A 216 -42.34 -12.92 -2.96
CA SER A 216 -41.12 -13.04 -2.17
C SER A 216 -39.90 -12.48 -2.89
N ALA A 217 -38.94 -11.97 -2.12
CA ALA A 217 -37.63 -11.51 -2.59
C ALA A 217 -36.54 -11.81 -1.54
N GLY A 218 -35.28 -11.82 -1.96
CA GLY A 218 -34.14 -12.10 -1.07
C GLY A 218 -33.70 -13.57 -1.11
N GLY A 219 -33.15 -14.08 -0.01
CA GLY A 219 -32.70 -15.47 0.14
C GLY A 219 -31.41 -15.83 -0.60
N HIS A 220 -30.55 -14.86 -0.92
CA HIS A 220 -29.33 -15.11 -1.69
C HIS A 220 -28.15 -14.24 -1.22
N TRP A 221 -26.95 -14.72 -1.54
CA TRP A 221 -25.71 -13.98 -1.35
C TRP A 221 -25.41 -13.07 -2.55
N TYR A 222 -24.82 -11.91 -2.30
CA TYR A 222 -24.33 -10.99 -3.33
C TYR A 222 -23.03 -10.32 -2.89
N SER A 223 -22.17 -9.95 -3.85
CA SER A 223 -20.96 -9.17 -3.55
C SER A 223 -21.33 -7.71 -3.29
N SER A 224 -20.76 -7.12 -2.24
CA SER A 224 -20.94 -5.72 -1.88
C SER A 224 -20.21 -4.80 -2.86
N GLU A 225 -20.88 -3.76 -3.35
CA GLU A 225 -20.21 -2.70 -4.13
C GLU A 225 -19.45 -1.70 -3.25
N ARG A 226 -19.68 -1.72 -1.93
CA ARG A 226 -19.12 -0.76 -0.97
C ARG A 226 -17.94 -1.34 -0.18
N TRP A 227 -17.99 -2.62 0.12
CA TRP A 227 -17.05 -3.27 1.02
C TRP A 227 -16.27 -4.34 0.29
N SER A 228 -15.03 -4.54 0.73
CA SER A 228 -14.18 -5.66 0.36
C SER A 228 -13.79 -6.41 1.62
N SER A 229 -13.53 -7.70 1.47
CA SER A 229 -12.82 -8.48 2.48
C SER A 229 -11.33 -8.16 2.33
N LEU A 230 -10.70 -7.63 3.38
CA LEU A 230 -9.25 -7.36 3.40
C LEU A 230 -8.54 -8.43 4.22
N PHE A 231 -7.62 -9.16 3.59
CA PHE A 231 -6.67 -10.03 4.25
C PHE A 231 -5.33 -9.30 4.42
N LEU A 232 -4.75 -9.33 5.62
CA LEU A 232 -3.45 -8.75 5.96
C LEU A 232 -2.55 -9.84 6.55
N GLU A 233 -1.48 -10.18 5.85
CA GLU A 233 -0.43 -11.08 6.33
C GLU A 233 0.75 -10.26 6.86
N GLY A 234 1.24 -10.60 8.06
CA GLY A 234 2.39 -9.95 8.68
C GLY A 234 2.14 -9.52 10.14
N PRO A 235 2.68 -8.36 10.59
CA PRO A 235 3.55 -7.44 9.84
C PRO A 235 4.95 -8.03 9.69
N PHE A 236 5.64 -7.69 8.60
CA PHE A 236 7.02 -8.09 8.35
C PHE A 236 7.97 -6.92 8.56
N ASP A 237 9.19 -7.23 9.04
CA ASP A 237 10.26 -6.24 9.08
C ASP A 237 10.70 -5.86 7.66
N LEU A 238 11.02 -4.58 7.44
CA LEU A 238 11.38 -4.06 6.12
C LEU A 238 12.70 -4.65 5.58
N SER A 239 13.56 -5.20 6.44
CA SER A 239 14.81 -5.86 6.03
C SER A 239 14.59 -7.12 5.19
N TYR A 240 13.40 -7.76 5.27
CA TYR A 240 13.04 -8.91 4.42
C TYR A 240 12.51 -8.50 3.06
N LEU A 241 12.07 -7.26 2.89
CA LEU A 241 11.45 -6.78 1.66
C LEU A 241 12.48 -6.64 0.55
N ARG A 242 12.32 -7.40 -0.53
CA ARG A 242 13.10 -7.31 -1.77
C ARG A 242 12.22 -6.71 -2.86
N VAL A 243 12.86 -6.23 -3.93
CA VAL A 243 12.17 -5.69 -5.10
C VAL A 243 12.37 -6.63 -6.28
N SER A 244 11.29 -6.95 -6.96
CA SER A 244 11.29 -7.72 -8.20
C SER A 244 10.74 -6.88 -9.36
N ARG A 245 11.23 -7.13 -10.58
CA ARG A 245 10.67 -6.55 -11.80
C ARG A 245 9.60 -7.49 -12.34
N VAL A 246 8.45 -6.93 -12.69
CA VAL A 246 7.28 -7.70 -13.14
C VAL A 246 6.82 -7.15 -14.48
N LYS A 247 6.78 -8.00 -15.51
CA LYS A 247 6.21 -7.60 -16.81
C LYS A 247 4.69 -7.55 -16.68
N ARG A 248 4.09 -6.38 -16.92
CA ARG A 248 2.66 -6.14 -16.84
C ARG A 248 2.09 -5.90 -18.24
N ALA A 249 1.02 -6.61 -18.57
CA ALA A 249 0.23 -6.33 -19.77
C ALA A 249 -0.72 -5.16 -19.53
N LEU A 250 -1.09 -4.46 -20.62
CA LEU A 250 -2.14 -3.44 -20.57
C LEU A 250 -3.43 -4.12 -20.11
N ARG A 251 -4.08 -3.58 -19.07
CA ARG A 251 -5.37 -4.07 -18.60
C ARG A 251 -6.36 -2.93 -18.53
N LYS A 252 -7.59 -3.21 -18.95
CA LYS A 252 -8.72 -2.29 -18.86
C LYS A 252 -9.74 -2.88 -17.89
N ARG A 253 -10.13 -2.10 -16.89
CA ARG A 253 -11.29 -2.36 -16.04
C ARG A 253 -12.46 -1.50 -16.52
N ARG A 254 -13.65 -1.76 -15.96
CA ARG A 254 -14.85 -0.96 -16.25
C ARG A 254 -14.63 0.54 -15.98
N THR A 255 -13.82 0.87 -14.97
CA THR A 255 -13.68 2.23 -14.42
C THR A 255 -12.31 2.87 -14.60
N TYR A 256 -11.27 2.11 -14.99
CA TYR A 256 -9.90 2.62 -15.13
C TYR A 256 -9.02 1.73 -16.01
N HIS A 257 -7.86 2.25 -16.41
CA HIS A 257 -6.82 1.52 -17.13
C HIS A 257 -5.60 1.29 -16.25
N LEU A 258 -4.86 0.22 -16.55
CA LEU A 258 -3.61 -0.13 -15.90
C LEU A 258 -2.53 -0.18 -17.00
N PRO A 259 -1.49 0.65 -16.91
CA PRO A 259 -0.48 0.75 -17.96
C PRO A 259 0.32 -0.55 -18.11
N ALA A 260 0.73 -0.85 -19.34
CA ALA A 260 1.66 -1.93 -19.65
C ALA A 260 3.11 -1.50 -19.39
N GLY A 261 3.99 -2.47 -19.23
CA GLY A 261 5.43 -2.22 -19.19
C GLY A 261 6.17 -3.13 -18.21
N ILE A 262 7.42 -2.79 -17.95
CA ILE A 262 8.18 -3.41 -16.85
C ILE A 262 7.80 -2.66 -15.58
N GLY A 263 6.96 -3.29 -14.76
CA GLY A 263 6.60 -2.85 -13.42
C GLY A 263 7.61 -3.33 -12.37
N ALA A 264 7.36 -2.97 -11.12
CA ALA A 264 8.03 -3.54 -9.96
C ALA A 264 7.01 -3.94 -8.90
N ASP A 265 7.41 -4.87 -8.05
CA ASP A 265 6.68 -5.28 -6.86
C ASP A 265 7.63 -5.63 -5.72
N PHE A 266 7.09 -5.69 -4.52
CA PHE A 266 7.81 -6.28 -3.41
C PHE A 266 7.60 -7.79 -3.37
N ILE A 267 8.64 -8.48 -2.90
CA ILE A 267 8.61 -9.88 -2.48
C ILE A 267 9.30 -9.97 -1.12
N LEU A 268 8.95 -10.95 -0.30
CA LEU A 268 9.74 -11.25 0.90
C LEU A 268 10.90 -12.16 0.49
N ALA A 269 12.04 -12.01 1.18
CA ALA A 269 13.25 -12.78 0.88
C ALA A 269 13.03 -14.30 0.93
N ASP A 270 12.13 -14.75 1.80
CA ASP A 270 11.89 -16.16 2.09
C ASP A 270 10.61 -16.70 1.42
N ASP A 271 9.94 -15.89 0.58
CA ASP A 271 8.76 -16.37 -0.13
C ASP A 271 9.11 -17.46 -1.15
N PRO A 272 8.27 -18.49 -1.30
CA PRO A 272 8.32 -19.34 -2.48
C PRO A 272 8.02 -18.51 -3.74
N ARG A 273 8.60 -18.91 -4.88
CA ARG A 273 8.46 -18.17 -6.14
C ARG A 273 7.02 -18.04 -6.63
N ASP A 274 6.18 -18.99 -6.26
CA ASP A 274 4.77 -19.10 -6.61
C ASP A 274 3.85 -18.78 -5.44
N TYR A 275 4.35 -18.01 -4.45
CA TYR A 275 3.53 -17.54 -3.33
C TYR A 275 2.22 -16.93 -3.84
N ALA A 276 1.12 -17.36 -3.23
CA ALA A 276 -0.18 -16.74 -3.34
C ALA A 276 -0.76 -16.63 -1.92
N MET A 277 -1.46 -15.52 -1.65
CA MET A 277 -2.15 -15.31 -0.38
C MET A 277 -2.94 -16.57 0.00
N PRO A 278 -2.62 -17.27 1.10
CA PRO A 278 -3.26 -18.53 1.45
C PRO A 278 -4.57 -18.29 2.22
N ALA A 279 -5.27 -17.20 1.89
CA ALA A 279 -6.55 -16.81 2.46
C ALA A 279 -7.42 -16.15 1.37
N ARG A 280 -8.72 -16.45 1.39
CA ARG A 280 -9.71 -15.91 0.43
C ARG A 280 -11.12 -15.97 1.00
N ILE A 281 -12.07 -15.43 0.27
CA ILE A 281 -13.50 -15.73 0.44
C ILE A 281 -13.89 -16.87 -0.50
N GLY A 282 -14.31 -17.99 0.09
CA GLY A 282 -14.72 -19.18 -0.64
C GLY A 282 -16.23 -19.36 -0.68
N ARG A 283 -16.71 -19.98 -1.77
CA ARG A 283 -18.11 -20.42 -1.93
C ARG A 283 -18.22 -21.87 -1.46
N THR A 284 -18.96 -22.11 -0.38
CA THR A 284 -19.22 -23.45 0.16
C THR A 284 -20.67 -23.86 -0.10
N LYS A 285 -20.91 -25.14 -0.43
CA LYS A 285 -22.26 -25.71 -0.51
C LYS A 285 -22.75 -26.08 0.90
N ALA A 286 -23.98 -25.74 1.25
CA ALA A 286 -24.56 -26.18 2.52
C ALA A 286 -25.04 -27.63 2.42
N ASP A 287 -24.85 -28.41 3.49
CA ASP A 287 -25.42 -29.76 3.59
C ASP A 287 -26.92 -29.65 3.91
N GLY A 288 -27.78 -30.06 2.98
CA GLY A 288 -29.24 -30.02 3.14
C GLY A 288 -30.03 -30.12 1.82
N PRO A 289 -31.37 -30.15 1.86
CA PRO A 289 -32.19 -30.16 0.66
C PRO A 289 -32.10 -28.82 -0.09
N GLY A 290 -31.59 -28.85 -1.33
CA GLY A 290 -31.48 -27.71 -2.24
C GLY A 290 -30.05 -27.31 -2.61
N ASP A 291 -29.89 -26.52 -3.67
CA ASP A 291 -28.59 -25.97 -4.10
C ASP A 291 -28.29 -24.62 -3.42
N PHE A 292 -28.20 -24.63 -2.08
CA PHE A 292 -27.84 -23.44 -1.31
C PHE A 292 -26.33 -23.32 -1.15
N HIS A 293 -25.80 -22.12 -1.39
CA HIS A 293 -24.40 -21.79 -1.19
C HIS A 293 -24.26 -20.65 -0.19
N TYR A 294 -23.19 -20.71 0.60
CA TYR A 294 -22.79 -19.62 1.47
C TYR A 294 -21.31 -19.28 1.28
N TYR A 295 -20.91 -18.12 1.77
CA TYR A 295 -19.56 -17.61 1.61
C TYR A 295 -18.90 -17.44 2.98
N ARG A 296 -17.61 -17.77 3.06
CA ARG A 296 -16.82 -17.66 4.28
C ARG A 296 -15.36 -17.39 3.96
N ALA A 297 -14.62 -16.89 4.94
CA ALA A 297 -13.17 -16.92 4.88
C ALA A 297 -12.68 -18.38 4.84
N GLU A 298 -11.78 -18.66 3.92
CA GLU A 298 -11.05 -19.92 3.81
C GLU A 298 -9.56 -19.63 3.90
N HIS A 299 -8.80 -20.61 4.37
CA HIS A 299 -7.35 -20.60 4.30
C HIS A 299 -6.83 -21.91 3.74
N ARG A 300 -5.59 -21.90 3.22
CA ARG A 300 -5.00 -23.03 2.54
C ARG A 300 -4.14 -23.86 3.51
N ILE A 301 -4.44 -25.15 3.62
CA ILE A 301 -3.65 -26.16 4.36
C ILE A 301 -3.43 -27.35 3.43
N ASP A 302 -2.18 -27.81 3.28
CA ASP A 302 -1.81 -28.96 2.43
C ASP A 302 -2.47 -28.92 1.04
N ASP A 303 -2.37 -27.75 0.39
CA ASP A 303 -2.97 -27.44 -0.90
C ASP A 303 -4.50 -27.43 -0.99
N GLN A 304 -5.22 -27.65 0.11
CA GLN A 304 -6.68 -27.63 0.17
C GLN A 304 -7.19 -26.35 0.83
N TRP A 305 -8.30 -25.83 0.30
CA TRP A 305 -9.03 -24.73 0.92
C TRP A 305 -9.95 -25.28 1.99
N VAL A 306 -9.77 -24.82 3.23
CA VAL A 306 -10.60 -25.18 4.38
C VAL A 306 -11.21 -23.93 5.00
N GLY A 307 -12.35 -24.08 5.67
CA GLY A 307 -12.99 -22.96 6.38
C GLY A 307 -12.09 -22.41 7.47
N ALA A 308 -11.88 -21.09 7.48
CA ALA A 308 -11.07 -20.44 8.49
C ALA A 308 -11.82 -20.29 9.81
N SER A 309 -11.18 -20.67 10.92
CA SER A 309 -11.60 -20.27 12.26
C SER A 309 -11.14 -18.85 12.52
N LEU A 310 -12.06 -17.95 12.88
CA LEU A 310 -11.80 -16.52 13.08
C LEU A 310 -11.83 -16.17 14.56
N GLU A 311 -10.74 -15.59 15.04
CA GLU A 311 -10.58 -15.14 16.42
C GLU A 311 -10.58 -13.60 16.46
N ALA A 312 -11.39 -12.98 17.32
CA ALA A 312 -11.31 -11.53 17.51
C ALA A 312 -9.89 -11.15 17.96
N SER A 313 -9.28 -10.17 17.30
CA SER A 313 -7.88 -9.81 17.55
C SER A 313 -7.64 -8.32 17.31
N VAL A 314 -6.53 -7.82 17.84
CA VAL A 314 -5.92 -6.56 17.39
C VAL A 314 -4.70 -6.87 16.52
N LEU A 315 -4.27 -5.91 15.71
CA LEU A 315 -2.98 -6.00 15.02
C LEU A 315 -1.84 -5.90 16.06
N PRO A 316 -0.75 -6.66 15.90
CA PRO A 316 0.39 -6.64 16.81
C PRO A 316 1.16 -5.33 16.71
N ASP A 317 1.92 -5.00 17.76
CA ASP A 317 2.72 -3.76 17.84
C ASP A 317 4.21 -3.97 17.53
N THR A 318 4.60 -5.21 17.17
CA THR A 318 5.94 -5.57 16.71
C THR A 318 5.89 -6.28 15.35
N ALA A 319 6.87 -6.02 14.49
CA ALA A 319 7.06 -6.74 13.24
C ALA A 319 7.67 -8.14 13.47
N LEU A 320 7.35 -9.07 12.57
CA LEU A 320 7.96 -10.39 12.50
C LEU A 320 9.40 -10.27 11.99
N THR A 321 10.33 -10.89 12.72
CA THR A 321 11.71 -11.11 12.32
C THR A 321 11.90 -12.61 12.06
N PHE A 322 12.47 -12.96 10.91
CA PHE A 322 12.85 -14.33 10.58
C PHE A 322 14.32 -14.55 10.97
N GLY A 323 14.57 -15.49 11.89
CA GLY A 323 15.91 -15.82 12.38
C GLY A 323 16.76 -16.59 11.38
#